data_AF-A0A925GDF8-F1
#
_entry.id   AF-A0A925GDF8-F1
#
_cell.length_a   1.000
_cell.length_b   1.000
_cell.length_c   1.000
_cell.angle_alpha   90.00
_cell.angle_beta   90.00
_cell.angle_gamma   90.00
#
_symmetry.space_group_name_H-M   'P 1'
#
loop_
_entity.id
_entity.type
_entity.pdbx_description
1 polymer ?
#
loop_
_entity_poly.entity_id
_entity_poly.type
_entity_poly.pdbx_seq_one_letter_code
_entity_poly.pdbx_strand_id
1 'polypeptide(L)'
;MKIYILVLMLVWLNVSCAQTRIPDLATAYSTFQNDTQLTYGISSLTVLDAHTGVVLFSKNGTIGLAPASTLKTVTSATGYHLLGKDYTWETTLGYNGTLINGILTG
;
A
#
# COMPACT_ATOMS: atom_id res chain seq x y z
N MET A 1 56.39 -15.82 -16.26
CA MET A 1 55.64 -15.86 -14.98
C MET A 1 54.65 -14.70 -14.84
N LYS A 2 55.07 -13.44 -15.01
CA LYS A 2 54.20 -12.24 -14.89
C LYS A 2 52.98 -12.20 -15.85
N ILE A 3 53.15 -12.64 -17.10
CA ILE A 3 52.06 -12.61 -18.11
C ILE A 3 50.93 -13.60 -17.78
N TYR A 4 51.27 -14.78 -17.26
CA TYR A 4 50.29 -15.79 -16.87
C TYR A 4 49.48 -15.36 -15.65
N ILE A 5 50.12 -14.66 -14.71
CA ILE A 5 49.44 -14.05 -13.55
C ILE A 5 48.46 -12.96 -14.00
N LEU A 6 48.86 -12.13 -14.96
CA LEU A 6 48.00 -11.08 -15.52
C LEU A 6 46.76 -11.67 -16.23
N VAL A 7 46.95 -12.74 -17.02
CA VAL A 7 45.86 -13.44 -17.70
C VAL A 7 44.92 -14.12 -16.70
N LEU A 8 45.47 -14.75 -15.65
CA LEU A 8 44.67 -15.36 -14.59
C LEU A 8 43.81 -14.31 -13.85
N MET A 9 44.37 -13.12 -13.61
CA MET A 9 43.70 -12.02 -12.92
C MET A 9 42.60 -11.37 -13.80
N LEU A 10 42.80 -11.30 -15.12
CA LEU A 10 41.75 -10.84 -16.06
C LEU A 10 40.55 -11.81 -16.15
N VAL A 11 40.80 -13.12 -16.02
CA VAL A 11 39.72 -14.12 -16.02
C VAL A 11 38.85 -13.99 -14.76
N TRP A 12 39.45 -13.66 -13.62
CA TRP A 12 38.73 -13.48 -12.35
C TRP A 12 37.83 -12.23 -12.30
N LEU A 13 38.17 -11.17 -13.04
CA LEU A 13 37.34 -9.95 -13.13
C LEU A 13 36.00 -10.18 -13.84
N ASN A 14 35.86 -11.26 -14.62
CA ASN A 14 34.63 -11.61 -15.34
C ASN A 14 33.67 -12.50 -14.50
N VAL A 15 34.08 -12.94 -13.30
CA VAL A 15 33.28 -13.82 -12.42
C VAL A 15 32.55 -13.03 -11.33
N SER A 16 32.69 -11.70 -11.30
CA SER A 16 31.93 -10.84 -10.39
C SER A 16 30.46 -10.76 -10.80
N CYS A 17 29.65 -11.68 -10.29
CA CYS A 17 28.19 -11.51 -10.25
C CYS A 17 27.86 -10.32 -9.33
N ALA A 18 27.74 -9.13 -9.91
CA ALA A 18 27.02 -8.03 -9.28
C ALA A 18 25.52 -8.38 -9.27
N GLN A 19 25.10 -9.25 -8.35
CA GLN A 19 23.69 -9.54 -8.12
C GLN A 19 23.16 -8.58 -7.06
N THR A 20 22.56 -7.46 -7.48
CA THR A 20 21.50 -6.84 -6.68
C THR A 20 20.26 -7.71 -6.82
N ARG A 21 20.19 -8.82 -6.08
CA ARG A 21 18.92 -9.52 -5.90
C ARG A 21 18.08 -8.65 -4.98
N ILE A 22 16.92 -8.21 -5.47
CA ILE A 22 15.82 -7.84 -4.59
C ILE A 22 15.64 -9.04 -3.64
N PRO A 23 15.73 -8.87 -2.32
CA PRO A 23 15.59 -9.98 -1.39
C PRO A 23 14.23 -10.65 -1.62
N ASP A 24 14.23 -11.98 -1.61
CA ASP A 24 13.01 -12.79 -1.63
C ASP A 24 12.01 -12.24 -0.58
N LEU A 25 10.77 -11.98 -0.99
CA LEU A 25 9.75 -11.35 -0.15
C LEU A 25 9.58 -12.10 1.17
N ALA A 26 9.68 -13.44 1.13
CA ALA A 26 9.59 -14.26 2.33
C ALA A 26 10.76 -13.98 3.30
N THR A 27 11.98 -13.83 2.77
CA THR A 27 13.17 -13.50 3.58
C THR A 27 13.05 -12.10 4.18
N ALA A 28 12.71 -11.10 3.36
CA ALA A 28 12.55 -9.71 3.82
C ALA A 28 11.45 -9.58 4.89
N TYR A 29 10.31 -10.23 4.67
CA TYR A 29 9.21 -10.23 5.63
C TYR A 29 9.58 -11.00 6.91
N SER A 30 10.34 -12.11 6.81
CA SER A 30 10.83 -12.81 8.01
C SER A 30 11.76 -11.94 8.84
N THR A 31 12.65 -11.16 8.21
CA THR A 31 13.51 -10.22 8.94
C THR A 31 12.67 -9.16 9.64
N PHE A 32 11.68 -8.57 8.95
CA PHE A 32 10.74 -7.61 9.54
C PHE A 32 9.95 -8.22 10.71
N GLN A 33 9.44 -9.43 10.55
CA GLN A 33 8.62 -10.10 11.56
C GLN A 33 9.40 -10.40 12.85
N ASN A 34 10.72 -10.59 12.75
CA ASN A 34 11.60 -10.85 13.89
C ASN A 34 12.09 -9.56 14.59
N ASP A 35 11.63 -8.37 14.18
CA ASP A 35 11.93 -7.12 14.90
C ASP A 35 11.37 -7.19 16.33
N THR A 36 12.16 -6.78 17.32
CA THR A 36 11.78 -6.87 18.74
C THR A 36 10.56 -6.02 19.08
N GLN A 37 10.26 -4.98 18.28
CA GLN A 37 9.05 -4.17 18.44
C GLN A 37 7.76 -4.96 18.16
N LEU A 38 7.85 -6.08 17.43
CA LEU A 38 6.72 -6.96 17.12
C LEU A 38 6.53 -8.12 18.12
N THR A 39 7.31 -8.19 19.22
CA THR A 39 7.29 -9.31 20.18
C THR A 39 5.90 -9.71 20.65
N TYR A 40 5.00 -8.75 20.87
CA TYR A 40 3.60 -8.98 21.27
C TYR A 40 2.59 -8.53 20.22
N GLY A 41 3.07 -8.16 19.04
CA GLY A 41 2.26 -7.70 17.92
C GLY A 41 1.96 -8.83 16.96
N ILE A 42 1.00 -8.58 16.08
CA ILE A 42 0.77 -9.39 14.88
C ILE A 42 0.94 -8.49 13.67
N SER A 43 1.67 -8.99 12.67
CA SER A 43 1.74 -8.36 11.37
C SER A 43 1.11 -9.27 10.32
N SER A 44 0.52 -8.67 9.30
CA SER A 44 -0.04 -9.35 8.14
C SER A 44 0.38 -8.58 6.90
N LEU A 45 0.76 -9.31 5.85
CA LEU A 45 1.16 -8.73 4.57
C LEU A 45 0.67 -9.63 3.45
N THR A 46 -0.05 -9.06 2.50
CA THR A 46 -0.41 -9.71 1.24
C THR A 46 0.05 -8.81 0.10
N VAL A 47 0.80 -9.38 -0.84
CA VAL A 47 1.32 -8.71 -2.02
C VAL A 47 0.71 -9.37 -3.24
N LEU A 48 0.13 -8.55 -4.12
CA LEU A 48 -0.51 -8.99 -5.35
C LEU A 48 0.19 -8.35 -6.54
N ASP A 49 0.21 -9.08 -7.66
CA ASP A 49 0.47 -8.49 -8.95
C ASP A 49 -0.73 -7.59 -9.34
N ALA A 50 -0.47 -6.30 -9.60
CA ALA A 50 -1.53 -5.32 -9.80
C ALA A 50 -2.31 -5.49 -11.11
N HIS A 51 -1.72 -6.15 -12.12
CA HIS A 51 -2.35 -6.35 -13.43
C HIS A 51 -3.23 -7.61 -13.44
N THR A 52 -2.76 -8.68 -12.80
CA THR A 52 -3.40 -10.01 -12.83
C THR A 52 -4.20 -10.31 -11.57
N GLY A 53 -3.94 -9.60 -10.47
CA GLY A 53 -4.54 -9.88 -9.16
C GLY A 53 -3.98 -11.14 -8.48
N VAL A 54 -2.96 -11.77 -9.06
CA VAL A 54 -2.35 -12.99 -8.51
C VAL A 54 -1.62 -12.64 -7.21
N VAL A 55 -1.85 -13.42 -6.17
CA VAL A 55 -1.12 -13.30 -4.89
C VAL A 55 0.30 -13.81 -5.08
N LEU A 56 1.28 -12.91 -4.94
CA LEU A 56 2.71 -13.22 -5.03
C LEU A 56 3.29 -13.63 -3.68
N PHE A 57 2.74 -13.10 -2.60
CA PHE A 57 3.13 -13.41 -1.23
C PHE A 57 1.96 -13.15 -0.28
N SER A 58 1.74 -14.02 0.70
CA SER A 58 0.80 -13.73 1.78
C SER A 58 1.26 -14.38 3.09
N LYS A 59 1.32 -13.56 4.15
CA LYS A 59 1.41 -14.00 5.54
C LYS A 59 0.23 -13.43 6.30
N ASN A 60 -0.51 -14.29 7.00
CA ASN A 60 -1.67 -13.90 7.82
C ASN A 60 -2.76 -13.15 7.04
N GLY A 61 -2.85 -13.33 5.72
CA GLY A 61 -3.76 -12.56 4.84
C GLY A 61 -5.24 -12.80 5.09
N THR A 62 -5.61 -13.88 5.79
CA THR A 62 -6.99 -14.21 6.16
C THR A 62 -7.35 -13.85 7.60
N ILE A 63 -6.39 -13.33 8.38
CA ILE A 63 -6.60 -12.93 9.77
C ILE A 63 -7.20 -11.52 9.78
N GLY A 64 -8.37 -11.37 10.43
CA GLY A 64 -8.97 -10.06 10.67
C GLY A 64 -8.13 -9.24 11.63
N LEU A 65 -7.58 -8.12 11.15
CA LEU A 65 -6.86 -7.14 11.96
C LEU A 65 -7.62 -5.81 11.96
N ALA A 66 -7.38 -4.98 12.98
CA ALA A 66 -7.89 -3.62 13.01
C ALA A 66 -7.20 -2.78 11.91
N PRO A 67 -7.92 -2.31 10.88
CA PRO A 67 -7.30 -1.65 9.71
C PRO A 67 -6.86 -0.21 9.98
N ALA A 68 -7.28 0.39 11.11
CA ALA A 68 -7.13 1.82 11.37
C ALA A 68 -7.60 2.65 10.15
N SER A 69 -6.83 3.66 9.74
CA SER A 69 -7.18 4.51 8.60
C SER A 69 -7.14 3.81 7.24
N THR A 70 -6.58 2.59 7.11
CA THR A 70 -6.63 1.86 5.82
C THR A 70 -8.07 1.44 5.45
N LEU A 71 -8.99 1.43 6.43
CA LEU A 71 -10.43 1.28 6.18
C LEU A 71 -10.98 2.35 5.21
N LYS A 72 -10.36 3.54 5.19
CA LYS A 72 -10.76 4.63 4.28
C LYS A 72 -10.67 4.22 2.82
N THR A 73 -9.80 3.28 2.44
CA THR A 73 -9.72 2.75 1.08
C THR A 73 -11.04 2.10 0.68
N VAL A 74 -11.59 1.24 1.54
CA VAL A 74 -12.88 0.58 1.30
C VAL A 74 -14.00 1.60 1.28
N THR A 75 -14.08 2.48 2.29
CA THR A 75 -15.12 3.51 2.34
C THR A 75 -15.07 4.46 1.14
N SER A 76 -13.88 4.83 0.67
CA SER A 76 -13.72 5.72 -0.49
C SER A 76 -14.09 5.03 -1.79
N ALA A 77 -13.69 3.77 -1.98
CA ALA A 77 -14.09 2.99 -3.14
C ALA A 77 -15.62 2.81 -3.18
N THR A 78 -16.24 2.51 -2.03
CA THR A 78 -17.70 2.42 -1.91
C THR A 78 -18.37 3.77 -2.19
N GLY A 79 -17.85 4.86 -1.62
CA GLY A 79 -18.38 6.21 -1.88
C GLY A 79 -18.29 6.58 -3.36
N TYR A 80 -17.16 6.31 -4.01
CA TYR A 80 -16.99 6.52 -5.45
C TYR A 80 -17.99 5.68 -6.27
N HIS A 81 -18.18 4.40 -5.92
CA HIS A 81 -19.11 3.52 -6.60
C HIS A 81 -20.58 3.95 -6.45
N LEU A 82 -20.98 4.37 -5.25
CA LEU A 82 -22.37 4.74 -4.95
C LEU A 82 -22.73 6.16 -5.41
N LEU A 83 -21.85 7.13 -5.16
CA LEU A 83 -22.11 8.54 -5.42
C LEU A 83 -21.69 8.95 -6.85
N GLY A 84 -20.65 8.30 -7.38
CA GLY A 84 -20.01 8.67 -8.64
C GLY A 84 -18.98 9.79 -8.48
N LYS A 85 -18.12 9.92 -9.48
CA LYS A 85 -17.01 10.88 -9.49
C LYS A 85 -17.43 12.36 -9.46
N ASP A 86 -18.66 12.65 -9.91
CA ASP A 86 -19.19 14.01 -10.09
C ASP A 86 -20.12 14.45 -8.95
N TYR A 87 -20.25 13.62 -7.90
CA TYR A 87 -21.11 13.96 -6.77
C TYR A 87 -20.58 15.16 -5.99
N THR A 88 -21.47 16.09 -5.67
CA THR A 88 -21.19 17.26 -4.83
C THR A 88 -22.21 17.34 -3.71
N TRP A 89 -21.76 17.70 -2.51
CA TRP A 89 -22.66 17.91 -1.37
C TRP A 89 -23.46 19.21 -1.55
N GLU A 90 -24.76 19.16 -1.27
CA GLU A 90 -25.61 20.34 -1.24
C GLU A 90 -25.63 20.96 0.16
N THR A 91 -25.63 22.29 0.22
CA THR A 91 -25.88 23.04 1.44
C THR A 91 -26.98 24.06 1.16
N THR A 92 -28.10 23.92 1.86
CA THR A 92 -29.31 24.72 1.61
C THR A 92 -29.61 25.60 2.82
N LEU A 93 -30.04 26.84 2.59
CA LEU A 93 -30.56 27.72 3.64
C LEU A 93 -32.09 27.61 3.68
N GLY A 94 -32.64 27.19 4.82
CA GLY A 94 -34.09 27.15 5.04
C GLY A 94 -34.57 28.31 5.91
N TYR A 95 -35.82 28.75 5.71
CA TYR A 95 -36.50 29.72 6.57
C TYR A 95 -37.95 29.32 6.80
N ASN A 96 -38.51 29.78 7.93
CA ASN A 96 -39.94 29.64 8.25
C ASN A 96 -40.61 31.02 8.16
N GLY A 97 -41.92 31.03 7.90
CA GLY A 97 -42.66 32.27 7.70
C GLY A 97 -42.66 32.75 6.25
N THR A 98 -42.98 34.02 6.03
CA THR A 98 -43.16 34.58 4.68
C THR A 98 -42.16 35.72 4.45
N LEU A 99 -41.55 35.75 3.25
CA LEU A 99 -40.75 36.89 2.80
C LEU A 99 -41.68 37.96 2.20
N ILE A 100 -41.76 39.13 2.84
CA ILE A 100 -42.53 40.28 2.37
C ILE A 100 -41.56 41.44 2.17
N ASN A 101 -41.38 41.89 0.92
CA ASN A 101 -40.46 42.98 0.55
C ASN A 101 -39.03 42.82 1.09
N GLY A 102 -38.50 41.58 1.07
CA GLY A 102 -37.15 41.27 1.57
C GLY A 102 -37.05 41.11 3.09
N ILE A 103 -38.15 41.20 3.83
CA ILE A 103 -38.21 40.98 5.27
C ILE A 103 -38.83 39.61 5.53
N LEU A 104 -38.09 38.74 6.21
CA LEU A 104 -38.62 37.47 6.68
C LEU A 104 -39.51 37.72 7.91
N THR A 105 -40.79 37.36 7.80
CA THR A 105 -41.76 37.42 8.89
C THR A 105 -42.12 36.00 9.31
N GLY A 106 -41.54 35.53 10.42
CA GLY A 106 -41.67 34.17 10.91
C GLY A 106 -40.92 33.94 12.20
#